data_AF-A0A8T4FL42-F1
#
_entry.id   AF-A0A8T4FL42-F1
#
_cell.length_a   1.000
_cell.length_b   1.000
_cell.length_c   1.000
_cell.angle_alpha   90.00
_cell.angle_beta   90.00
_cell.angle_gamma   90.00
#
_symmetry.space_group_name_H-M   'P 1'
#
loop_
_entity.id
_entity.type
_entity.pdbx_description
1 polymer ?
#
loop_
_entity_poly.entity_id
_entity_poly.type
_entity_poly.pdbx_seq_one_letter_code
_entity_poly.pdbx_strand_id
1 'polypeptide(L)'
;MIQRMEHEADGDGARVTSLASSGRTVEVPEEIDGVPVTSIGPRFLAGSQGVSGRTLRIPASVVRMDRDALEGATGLEAVEYGGEIGTFSGFGLTCPCDCRLVCGDGFSFDFKGGVPMGFPGFDKAMLAFGSGLTLETAVARLSRPVLLSDADLEGYRQFASERIVLRAERAVSSGDVGVLKELISTGMMGEGDLRRLLDRSARSGKVAATSTLMSAIMSQGSKGRRAPA
;
A
#
# COMPACT_ATOMS: atom_id res chain seq x y z
N MET A 1 -15.19 -28.39 8.44
CA MET A 1 -14.01 -27.70 7.90
C MET A 1 -12.90 -28.73 7.86
N ILE A 2 -12.33 -29.03 6.69
CA ILE A 2 -11.24 -30.02 6.58
C ILE A 2 -9.96 -29.22 6.42
N GLN A 3 -9.06 -29.35 7.40
CA GLN A 3 -7.72 -28.78 7.37
C GLN A 3 -6.74 -29.93 7.52
N ARG A 4 -5.90 -30.16 6.50
CA ARG A 4 -4.77 -31.09 6.56
C ARG A 4 -3.51 -30.27 6.65
N MET A 5 -2.67 -30.60 7.63
CA MET A 5 -1.43 -29.90 7.90
C MET A 5 -0.28 -30.90 7.93
N GLU A 6 0.86 -30.50 7.38
CA GLU A 6 2.13 -31.21 7.48
C GLU A 6 3.14 -30.24 8.10
N HIS A 7 3.96 -30.76 9.01
CA HIS A 7 4.94 -30.00 9.76
C HIS A 7 6.22 -30.80 9.97
N GLU A 8 7.31 -30.08 10.22
CA GLU A 8 8.61 -30.64 10.58
C GLU A 8 9.17 -29.92 11.80
N ALA A 9 10.12 -30.54 12.49
CA ALA A 9 10.85 -29.90 13.58
C ALA A 9 11.82 -28.85 13.02
N ASP A 10 11.90 -27.70 13.67
CA ASP A 10 12.73 -26.56 13.27
C ASP A 10 13.37 -25.93 14.51
N GLY A 11 14.47 -26.53 14.96
CA GLY A 11 15.14 -26.15 16.21
C GLY A 11 14.23 -26.37 17.41
N ASP A 12 13.96 -25.30 18.15
CA ASP A 12 13.09 -25.30 19.34
C ASP A 12 11.59 -25.12 19.01
N GLY A 13 11.22 -25.11 17.74
CA GLY A 13 9.84 -24.95 17.29
C GLY A 13 9.43 -25.90 16.17
N ALA A 14 8.23 -25.69 15.64
CA ALA A 14 7.71 -26.38 14.48
C ALA A 14 7.69 -25.47 13.25
N ARG A 15 7.90 -26.08 12.09
CA ARG A 15 7.74 -25.45 10.77
C ARG A 15 6.56 -26.07 10.05
N VAL A 16 5.64 -25.23 9.59
CA VAL A 16 4.51 -25.68 8.75
C VAL A 16 4.97 -25.77 7.31
N THR A 17 4.95 -26.97 6.73
CA THR A 17 5.41 -27.23 5.35
C THR A 17 4.25 -27.30 4.37
N SER A 18 3.06 -27.70 4.82
CA SER A 18 1.85 -27.74 4.00
C SER A 18 0.60 -27.52 4.85
N LEU A 19 -0.34 -26.77 4.31
CA LEU A 19 -1.63 -26.48 4.90
C LEU A 19 -2.70 -26.42 3.82
N ALA A 20 -3.48 -27.49 3.72
CA ALA A 20 -4.62 -27.59 2.83
C ALA A 20 -5.90 -27.33 3.63
N SER A 21 -6.63 -26.27 3.28
CA SER A 21 -7.94 -25.95 3.86
C SER A 21 -8.93 -25.60 2.77
N SER A 22 -10.18 -26.08 2.91
CA SER A 22 -11.31 -25.70 2.05
C SER A 22 -12.15 -24.55 2.62
N GLY A 23 -11.79 -24.05 3.80
CA GLY A 23 -12.49 -22.95 4.47
C GLY A 23 -12.14 -21.58 3.90
N ARG A 24 -13.01 -20.60 4.17
CA ARG A 24 -12.70 -19.18 3.96
C ARG A 24 -11.59 -18.70 4.88
N THR A 25 -11.56 -19.20 6.10
CA THR A 25 -10.48 -18.89 7.05
C THR A 25 -9.46 -20.03 7.03
N VAL A 26 -8.18 -19.67 6.98
CA VAL A 26 -7.06 -20.61 7.06
C VAL A 26 -6.23 -20.19 8.26
N GLU A 27 -6.14 -21.05 9.27
CA GLU A 27 -5.47 -20.71 10.52
C GLU A 27 -4.20 -21.52 10.67
N VAL A 28 -3.07 -20.82 10.79
CA VAL A 28 -1.82 -21.41 11.26
C VAL A 28 -1.89 -21.46 12.79
N PRO A 29 -1.75 -22.64 13.41
CA PRO A 29 -1.82 -22.74 14.87
C PRO A 29 -0.61 -22.08 15.53
N GLU A 30 -0.76 -21.64 16.78
CA GLU A 30 0.34 -21.09 17.58
C GLU A 30 1.35 -22.17 17.99
N GLU A 31 0.87 -23.40 18.22
CA GLU A 31 1.66 -24.54 18.68
C GLU A 31 1.25 -25.83 17.95
N ILE A 32 2.21 -26.75 17.77
CA ILE A 32 2.00 -28.11 17.30
C ILE A 32 2.78 -29.04 18.22
N ASP A 33 2.16 -30.11 18.71
CA ASP A 33 2.80 -31.09 19.62
C ASP A 33 3.45 -30.46 20.88
N GLY A 34 2.90 -29.32 21.35
CA GLY A 34 3.39 -28.59 22.52
C GLY A 34 4.63 -27.73 22.27
N VAL A 35 5.04 -27.55 21.02
CA VAL A 35 6.11 -26.61 20.62
C VAL A 35 5.55 -25.47 19.78
N PRO A 36 6.08 -24.24 19.88
CA PRO A 36 5.59 -23.10 19.10
C PRO A 36 5.85 -23.27 17.61
N VAL A 37 4.89 -22.87 16.79
CA VAL A 37 5.09 -22.71 15.34
C VAL A 37 5.90 -21.44 15.12
N THR A 38 7.14 -21.59 14.66
CA THR A 38 8.05 -20.45 14.49
C THR A 38 8.35 -20.13 13.04
N SER A 39 8.03 -21.04 12.11
CA SER A 39 8.29 -20.82 10.69
C SER A 39 7.28 -21.46 9.74
N ILE A 40 7.22 -20.92 8.52
CA ILE A 40 6.38 -21.41 7.42
C ILE A 40 7.26 -21.65 6.19
N GLY A 41 7.13 -22.85 5.63
CA GLY A 41 7.86 -23.29 4.44
C GLY A 41 7.29 -22.79 3.11
N PRO A 42 7.95 -23.15 2.00
CA PRO A 42 7.60 -22.68 0.67
C PRO A 42 6.28 -23.30 0.22
N ARG A 43 5.47 -22.56 -0.54
CA ARG A 43 4.21 -23.04 -1.16
C ARG A 43 3.27 -23.76 -0.19
N PHE A 44 3.26 -23.40 1.09
CA PHE A 44 2.52 -24.16 2.10
C PHE A 44 1.01 -24.20 1.83
N LEU A 45 0.44 -23.24 1.10
CA LEU A 45 -0.97 -23.23 0.72
C LEU A 45 -1.31 -23.89 -0.63
N ALA A 46 -0.33 -24.42 -1.36
CA ALA A 46 -0.55 -24.94 -2.72
C ALA A 46 -1.55 -26.10 -2.80
N GLY A 47 -1.73 -26.87 -1.72
CA GLY A 47 -2.71 -27.95 -1.63
C GLY A 47 -4.15 -27.48 -1.35
N SER A 48 -4.37 -26.21 -1.06
CA SER A 48 -5.70 -25.67 -0.80
C SER A 48 -6.51 -25.50 -2.09
N GLN A 49 -7.72 -26.05 -2.13
CA GLN A 49 -8.65 -25.80 -3.24
C GLN A 49 -9.21 -24.37 -3.12
N GLY A 50 -8.84 -23.51 -4.08
CA GLY A 50 -9.10 -22.08 -4.07
C GLY A 50 -10.60 -21.76 -4.11
N VAL A 51 -11.11 -21.18 -3.03
CA VAL A 51 -12.35 -20.41 -3.02
C VAL A 51 -11.94 -18.94 -2.94
N SER A 52 -12.59 -18.04 -3.67
CA SER A 52 -12.35 -16.59 -3.53
C SER A 52 -12.82 -16.10 -2.15
N GLY A 53 -12.17 -15.07 -1.61
CA GLY A 53 -12.54 -14.50 -0.31
C GLY A 53 -11.94 -15.21 0.88
N ARG A 54 -10.69 -15.65 0.78
CA ARG A 54 -9.99 -16.32 1.88
C ARG A 54 -9.20 -15.35 2.75
N THR A 55 -9.19 -15.63 4.04
CA THR A 55 -8.37 -14.97 5.05
C THR A 55 -7.38 -15.97 5.63
N LEU A 56 -6.08 -15.68 5.52
CA LEU A 56 -5.01 -16.43 6.17
C LEU A 56 -4.67 -15.77 7.50
N ARG A 57 -4.70 -16.53 8.59
CA ARG A 57 -4.30 -16.10 9.93
C ARG A 57 -2.96 -16.73 10.29
N ILE A 58 -1.98 -15.88 10.58
CA ILE A 58 -0.62 -16.25 10.94
C ILE A 58 -0.36 -15.68 12.34
N PRO A 59 -0.01 -16.52 13.34
CA PRO A 59 0.24 -16.03 14.69
C PRO A 59 1.56 -15.27 14.80
N ALA A 60 1.70 -14.49 15.87
CA ALA A 60 2.92 -13.70 16.15
C ALA A 60 4.16 -14.58 16.41
N SER A 61 3.95 -15.84 16.82
CA SER A 61 5.02 -16.82 17.03
C SER A 61 5.80 -17.13 15.75
N VAL A 62 5.19 -16.94 14.57
CA VAL A 62 5.85 -17.08 13.28
C VAL A 62 6.78 -15.89 13.05
N VAL A 63 8.07 -16.17 13.09
CA VAL A 63 9.16 -15.19 12.94
C VAL A 63 10.01 -15.44 11.70
N ARG A 64 9.74 -16.51 10.95
CA ARG A 64 10.40 -16.85 9.69
C ARG A 64 9.40 -17.37 8.67
N MET A 65 9.48 -16.89 7.43
CA MET A 65 8.72 -17.44 6.31
C MET A 65 9.59 -17.45 5.08
N ASP A 66 9.51 -18.53 4.29
CA ASP A 66 10.17 -18.57 2.99
C ASP A 66 9.49 -17.58 2.03
N ARG A 67 10.27 -16.95 1.13
CA ARG A 67 9.76 -15.87 0.24
C ARG A 67 8.62 -16.33 -0.66
N ASP A 68 8.63 -17.61 -1.03
CA ASP A 68 7.67 -18.32 -1.87
C ASP A 68 6.59 -19.06 -1.04
N ALA A 69 6.46 -18.78 0.27
CA ALA A 69 5.43 -19.40 1.11
C ALA A 69 4.00 -19.22 0.54
N LEU A 70 3.69 -18.04 -0.02
CA LEU A 70 2.39 -17.75 -0.62
C LEU A 70 2.29 -18.07 -2.12
N GLU A 71 3.32 -18.68 -2.71
CA GLU A 71 3.22 -19.12 -4.10
C GLU A 71 2.13 -20.22 -4.23
N GLY A 72 1.24 -20.04 -5.20
CA GLY A 72 0.08 -20.90 -5.39
C GLY A 72 -1.10 -20.63 -4.44
N ALA A 73 -1.00 -19.63 -3.55
CA ALA A 73 -2.12 -19.21 -2.71
C ALA A 73 -3.20 -18.49 -3.54
N THR A 74 -4.19 -19.25 -4.03
CA THR A 74 -5.28 -18.73 -4.86
C THR A 74 -6.47 -18.28 -4.01
N GLY A 75 -7.13 -17.20 -4.44
CA GLY A 75 -8.37 -16.69 -3.83
C GLY A 75 -8.18 -16.01 -2.47
N LEU A 76 -6.93 -15.69 -2.10
CA LEU A 76 -6.61 -14.98 -0.86
C LEU A 76 -6.96 -13.49 -1.02
N GLU A 77 -7.78 -12.97 -0.11
CA GLU A 77 -8.15 -11.54 -0.05
C GLU A 77 -7.51 -10.85 1.16
N ALA A 78 -7.20 -11.60 2.23
CA ALA A 78 -6.62 -11.04 3.43
C ALA A 78 -5.57 -11.95 4.08
N VAL A 79 -4.57 -11.32 4.68
CA VAL A 79 -3.59 -11.91 5.59
C VAL A 79 -3.68 -11.15 6.91
N GLU A 80 -3.99 -11.87 7.98
CA GLU A 80 -3.98 -11.39 9.36
C GLU A 80 -2.73 -11.96 10.03
N TYR A 81 -1.74 -11.11 10.30
CA TYR A 81 -0.51 -11.48 11.00
C TYR A 81 -0.56 -10.96 12.44
N GLY A 82 -0.36 -11.85 13.42
CA GLY A 82 -0.39 -11.47 14.84
C GLY A 82 0.79 -10.61 15.28
N GLY A 83 1.87 -10.56 14.51
CA GLY A 83 3.04 -9.74 14.80
C GLY A 83 2.97 -8.34 14.19
N GLU A 84 4.12 -7.67 14.17
CA GLU A 84 4.27 -6.28 13.68
C GLU A 84 4.65 -6.22 12.19
N ILE A 85 4.35 -5.08 11.55
CA ILE A 85 4.66 -4.85 10.13
C ILE A 85 6.17 -4.92 9.81
N GLY A 86 7.04 -4.58 10.77
CA GLY A 86 8.49 -4.65 10.59
C GLY A 86 8.98 -6.07 10.34
N THR A 87 8.54 -7.01 11.19
CA THR A 87 8.85 -8.45 11.04
C THR A 87 8.25 -9.00 9.75
N PHE A 88 6.98 -8.67 9.49
CA PHE A 88 6.30 -9.13 8.26
C PHE A 88 7.02 -8.67 6.99
N SER A 89 7.45 -7.41 6.95
CA SER A 89 8.19 -6.86 5.81
C SER A 89 9.53 -7.58 5.58
N GLY A 90 10.16 -8.07 6.65
CA GLY A 90 11.40 -8.84 6.59
C GLY A 90 11.26 -10.21 5.91
N PHE A 91 10.05 -10.78 5.86
CA PHE A 91 9.80 -12.06 5.18
C PHE A 91 9.96 -11.97 3.66
N GLY A 92 9.69 -10.80 3.07
CA GLY A 92 9.81 -10.59 1.62
C GLY A 92 8.84 -11.46 0.79
N LEU A 93 7.63 -11.68 1.31
CA LEU A 93 6.58 -12.48 0.67
C LEU A 93 6.03 -11.80 -0.58
N THR A 94 5.47 -12.59 -1.49
CA THR A 94 4.69 -12.09 -2.64
C THR A 94 3.37 -12.88 -2.75
N CYS A 95 2.23 -12.18 -2.74
CA CYS A 95 0.91 -12.77 -3.00
C CYS A 95 0.67 -12.78 -4.52
N PRO A 96 0.16 -13.85 -5.15
CA PRO A 96 -0.30 -13.76 -6.54
C PRO A 96 -1.61 -12.96 -6.68
N CYS A 97 -2.37 -12.80 -5.60
CA CYS A 97 -3.63 -12.05 -5.57
C CYS A 97 -3.46 -10.66 -4.94
N ASP A 98 -4.43 -9.76 -5.16
CA ASP A 98 -4.52 -8.53 -4.36
C ASP A 98 -4.96 -8.91 -2.95
N CYS A 99 -4.17 -8.53 -1.94
CA CYS A 99 -4.28 -9.07 -0.59
C CYS A 99 -4.19 -7.92 0.44
N ARG A 100 -5.18 -7.79 1.32
CA ARG A 100 -5.12 -6.88 2.48
C ARG A 100 -4.28 -7.50 3.58
N LEU A 101 -3.25 -6.81 4.04
CA LEU A 101 -2.53 -7.17 5.26
C LEU A 101 -3.14 -6.45 6.45
N VAL A 102 -3.33 -7.17 7.56
CA VAL A 102 -3.62 -6.63 8.88
C VAL A 102 -2.60 -7.21 9.86
N CYS A 103 -1.92 -6.37 10.62
CA CYS A 103 -0.94 -6.75 11.62
C CYS A 103 -1.48 -6.54 13.04
N GLY A 104 -0.90 -7.23 14.03
CA GLY A 104 -1.29 -7.16 15.43
C GLY A 104 -1.06 -5.79 16.08
N ASP A 105 -0.13 -5.01 15.53
CA ASP A 105 0.12 -3.60 15.89
C ASP A 105 -0.95 -2.62 15.38
N GLY A 106 -2.01 -3.13 14.75
CA GLY A 106 -3.08 -2.34 14.14
C GLY A 106 -2.72 -1.78 12.77
N PHE A 107 -1.58 -2.19 12.18
CA PHE A 107 -1.26 -1.82 10.81
C PHE A 107 -2.18 -2.52 9.81
N SER A 108 -2.68 -1.76 8.83
CA SER A 108 -3.38 -2.34 7.69
C SER A 108 -2.99 -1.68 6.37
N PHE A 109 -2.88 -2.49 5.31
CA PHE A 109 -2.53 -2.02 3.97
C PHE A 109 -2.96 -3.00 2.88
N ASP A 110 -3.39 -2.46 1.75
CA ASP A 110 -3.80 -3.25 0.58
C ASP A 110 -2.63 -3.42 -0.39
N PHE A 111 -2.13 -4.67 -0.51
CA PHE A 111 -1.04 -5.02 -1.43
C PHE A 111 -1.59 -5.49 -2.78
N LYS A 112 -0.88 -5.12 -3.85
CA LYS A 112 -1.18 -5.57 -5.20
C LYS A 112 -0.57 -6.95 -5.45
N GLY A 113 -1.32 -7.83 -6.11
CA GLY A 113 -0.82 -9.13 -6.53
C GLY A 113 0.42 -9.03 -7.41
N GLY A 114 1.38 -9.92 -7.17
CA GLY A 114 2.68 -9.96 -7.84
C GLY A 114 3.70 -8.94 -7.32
N VAL A 115 3.33 -8.12 -6.33
CA VAL A 115 4.23 -7.14 -5.71
C VAL A 115 4.66 -7.63 -4.33
N PRO A 116 5.92 -7.38 -3.89
CA PRO A 116 6.35 -7.73 -2.54
C PRO A 116 5.42 -7.16 -1.45
N MET A 117 4.99 -8.02 -0.54
CA MET A 117 4.13 -7.69 0.59
C MET A 117 4.95 -7.17 1.78
N GLY A 118 5.64 -6.05 1.58
CA GLY A 118 6.50 -5.49 2.62
C GLY A 118 7.28 -4.28 2.14
N PHE A 119 7.74 -3.48 3.09
CA PHE A 119 8.49 -2.26 2.80
C PHE A 119 9.99 -2.47 3.05
N PRO A 120 10.88 -1.85 2.24
CA PRO A 120 10.60 -0.92 1.13
C PRO A 120 10.34 -1.63 -0.21
N GLY A 121 10.24 -2.96 -0.25
CA GLY A 121 10.13 -3.74 -1.49
C GLY A 121 8.90 -3.35 -2.35
N PHE A 122 7.77 -3.13 -1.69
CA PHE A 122 6.55 -2.63 -2.31
C PHE A 122 6.77 -1.28 -2.98
N ASP A 123 7.33 -0.31 -2.25
CA ASP A 123 7.47 1.06 -2.73
C ASP A 123 8.33 1.12 -4.00
N LYS A 124 9.46 0.42 -3.98
CA LYS A 124 10.37 0.31 -5.12
C LYS A 124 9.68 -0.29 -6.34
N ALA A 125 8.92 -1.37 -6.16
CA ALA A 125 8.21 -2.02 -7.25
C ALA A 125 7.13 -1.09 -7.83
N MET A 126 6.33 -0.44 -6.98
CA MET A 126 5.26 0.44 -7.43
C MET A 126 5.78 1.65 -8.22
N LEU A 127 6.87 2.27 -7.75
CA LEU A 127 7.48 3.42 -8.42
C LEU A 127 8.25 3.03 -9.69
N ALA A 128 8.85 1.83 -9.75
CA ALA A 128 9.57 1.37 -10.93
C ALA A 128 8.64 0.94 -12.08
N PHE A 129 7.55 0.22 -11.77
CA PHE A 129 6.69 -0.36 -12.81
C PHE A 129 5.59 0.60 -13.30
N GLY A 130 5.21 1.61 -12.50
CA GLY A 130 4.35 2.75 -12.88
C GLY A 130 2.90 2.44 -13.29
N SER A 131 2.63 1.28 -13.90
CA SER A 131 1.34 0.83 -14.42
C SER A 131 0.39 0.32 -13.35
N GLY A 132 0.93 -0.22 -12.25
CA GLY A 132 0.16 -0.66 -11.09
C GLY A 132 -0.14 0.46 -10.07
N LEU A 133 0.58 1.59 -10.15
CA LEU A 133 0.45 2.66 -9.18
C LEU A 133 -0.82 3.48 -9.44
N THR A 134 -1.65 3.60 -8.41
CA THR A 134 -2.88 4.40 -8.41
C THR A 134 -2.70 5.64 -7.55
N LEU A 135 -3.54 6.67 -7.78
CA LEU A 135 -3.54 7.87 -6.93
C LEU A 135 -3.94 7.52 -5.49
N GLU A 136 -4.86 6.58 -5.31
CA GLU A 136 -5.28 6.10 -3.99
C GLU A 136 -4.11 5.47 -3.23
N THR A 137 -3.36 4.56 -3.87
CA THR A 137 -2.16 3.95 -3.28
C THR A 137 -1.11 5.00 -2.94
N ALA A 138 -0.84 5.95 -3.84
CA ALA A 138 0.11 7.03 -3.58
C ALA A 138 -0.31 7.88 -2.37
N VAL A 139 -1.58 8.29 -2.31
CA VAL A 139 -2.13 9.07 -1.18
C VAL A 139 -2.09 8.27 0.12
N ALA A 140 -2.42 6.98 0.10
CA ALA A 140 -2.33 6.10 1.25
C ALA A 140 -0.89 6.04 1.81
N ARG A 141 0.10 5.90 0.92
CA ARG A 141 1.53 5.89 1.29
C ARG A 141 2.00 7.22 1.85
N LEU A 142 1.57 8.34 1.27
CA LEU A 142 1.89 9.68 1.76
C LEU A 142 1.23 10.01 3.12
N SER A 143 0.06 9.45 3.38
CA SER A 143 -0.69 9.70 4.63
C SER A 143 -0.16 8.88 5.80
N ARG A 144 0.37 7.67 5.55
CA ARG A 144 0.89 6.78 6.59
C ARG A 144 2.22 6.14 6.15
N PRO A 145 3.32 6.89 6.23
CA PRO A 145 4.62 6.48 5.69
C PRO A 145 5.33 5.49 6.63
N VAL A 146 4.88 4.24 6.64
CA VAL A 146 5.57 3.15 7.34
C VAL A 146 6.75 2.68 6.48
N LEU A 147 7.96 2.71 7.05
CA LEU A 147 9.21 2.27 6.41
C LEU A 147 9.45 2.87 5.01
N LEU A 148 8.92 4.08 4.78
CA LEU A 148 9.02 4.78 3.50
C LEU A 148 10.31 5.61 3.49
N SER A 149 11.16 5.43 2.48
CA SER A 149 12.38 6.24 2.33
C SER A 149 12.04 7.65 1.80
N ASP A 150 12.92 8.63 2.05
CA ASP A 150 12.74 10.00 1.54
C ASP A 150 12.63 10.04 0.01
N ALA A 151 13.40 9.18 -0.68
CA ALA A 151 13.37 9.08 -2.13
C ALA A 151 12.03 8.50 -2.64
N ASP A 152 11.52 7.45 -2.01
CA ASP A 152 10.24 6.84 -2.38
C ASP A 152 9.07 7.78 -2.06
N LEU A 153 9.16 8.48 -0.92
CA LEU A 153 8.20 9.51 -0.52
C LEU A 153 8.11 10.64 -1.55
N GLU A 154 9.25 11.12 -2.05
CA GLU A 154 9.26 12.11 -3.12
C GLU A 154 8.70 11.54 -4.44
N GLY A 155 9.02 10.29 -4.76
CA GLY A 155 8.45 9.59 -5.91
C GLY A 155 6.91 9.54 -5.88
N TYR A 156 6.33 9.22 -4.72
CA TYR A 156 4.87 9.24 -4.55
C TYR A 156 4.27 10.65 -4.62
N ARG A 157 4.95 11.65 -4.06
CA ARG A 157 4.52 13.06 -4.17
C ARG A 157 4.50 13.52 -5.62
N GLN A 158 5.56 13.24 -6.36
CA GLN A 158 5.66 13.58 -7.77
C GLN A 158 4.55 12.88 -8.58
N PHE A 159 4.36 11.57 -8.35
CA PHE A 159 3.30 10.82 -9.03
C PHE A 159 1.91 11.39 -8.76
N ALA A 160 1.62 11.75 -7.50
CA ALA A 160 0.33 12.30 -7.09
C ALA A 160 0.13 13.72 -7.66
N SER A 161 1.15 14.57 -7.58
CA SER A 161 1.10 15.94 -8.09
C SER A 161 0.88 15.97 -9.60
N GLU A 162 1.58 15.15 -10.38
CA GLU A 162 1.41 15.08 -11.85
C GLU A 162 -0.05 14.76 -12.24
N ARG A 163 -0.69 13.80 -11.55
CA ARG A 163 -2.09 13.44 -11.82
C ARG A 163 -3.08 14.51 -11.36
N ILE A 164 -2.81 15.16 -10.24
CA ILE A 164 -3.63 16.27 -9.72
C ILE A 164 -3.52 17.48 -10.66
N VAL A 165 -2.32 17.80 -11.13
CA VAL A 165 -2.06 18.87 -12.10
C VAL A 165 -2.79 18.57 -13.41
N LEU A 166 -2.75 17.34 -13.93
CA LEU A 166 -3.53 16.97 -15.13
C LEU A 166 -5.04 17.17 -14.94
N ARG A 167 -5.59 16.81 -13.78
CA ARG A 167 -7.00 17.09 -13.45
C ARG A 167 -7.26 18.60 -13.35
N ALA A 168 -6.37 19.35 -12.73
CA ALA A 168 -6.47 20.80 -12.59
C ALA A 168 -6.38 21.51 -13.95
N GLU A 169 -5.53 21.04 -14.84
CA GLU A 169 -5.42 21.51 -16.22
C GLU A 169 -6.73 21.33 -17.00
N ARG A 170 -7.39 20.17 -16.83
CA ARG A 170 -8.71 19.91 -17.41
C ARG A 170 -9.77 20.83 -16.81
N ALA A 171 -9.77 21.02 -15.50
CA ALA A 171 -10.69 21.93 -14.80
C ALA A 171 -10.51 23.39 -15.27
N VAL A 172 -9.27 23.85 -15.44
CA VAL A 172 -8.97 25.17 -16.01
C VAL A 172 -9.51 25.28 -17.44
N SER A 173 -9.32 24.24 -18.25
CA SER A 173 -9.77 24.23 -19.65
C SER A 173 -11.31 24.24 -19.77
N SER A 174 -12.00 23.46 -18.94
CA SER A 174 -13.47 23.45 -18.87
C SER A 174 -14.06 24.67 -18.16
N GLY A 175 -13.27 25.38 -17.35
CA GLY A 175 -13.75 26.47 -16.50
C GLY A 175 -14.43 26.00 -15.20
N ASP A 176 -14.21 24.74 -14.80
CA ASP A 176 -14.76 24.17 -13.58
C ASP A 176 -13.96 24.61 -12.34
N VAL A 177 -14.41 25.71 -11.75
CA VAL A 177 -13.79 26.30 -10.55
C VAL A 177 -14.04 25.46 -9.29
N GLY A 178 -15.11 24.65 -9.25
CA GLY A 178 -15.42 23.80 -8.11
C GLY A 178 -14.36 22.73 -7.93
N VAL A 179 -14.11 21.96 -8.99
CA VAL A 179 -13.06 20.93 -9.02
C VAL A 179 -11.68 21.56 -8.81
N LEU A 180 -11.41 22.73 -9.40
CA LEU A 180 -10.13 23.40 -9.22
C LEU A 180 -9.86 23.76 -7.74
N LYS A 181 -10.87 24.27 -7.02
CA LYS A 181 -10.75 24.58 -5.59
C LYS A 181 -10.52 23.33 -4.74
N GLU A 182 -11.21 22.25 -5.06
CA GLU A 182 -11.03 20.94 -4.40
C GLU A 182 -9.60 20.41 -4.58
N LEU A 183 -9.07 20.47 -5.81
CA LEU A 183 -7.70 20.02 -6.06
C LEU A 183 -6.67 20.89 -5.34
N ILE A 184 -6.87 22.21 -5.28
CA ILE A 184 -5.99 23.13 -4.55
C ILE A 184 -6.01 22.84 -3.04
N SER A 185 -7.17 22.52 -2.48
CA SER A 185 -7.28 22.27 -1.03
C SER A 185 -6.53 21.02 -0.58
N THR A 186 -6.22 20.09 -1.49
CA THR A 186 -5.37 18.92 -1.20
C THR A 186 -3.94 19.29 -0.79
N GLY A 187 -3.46 20.49 -1.14
CA GLY A 187 -2.10 20.93 -0.84
C GLY A 187 -0.99 20.22 -1.62
N MET A 188 -1.35 19.32 -2.55
CA MET A 188 -0.39 18.53 -3.33
C MET A 188 0.17 19.26 -4.57
N MET A 189 -0.36 20.45 -4.89
CA MET A 189 0.18 21.31 -5.94
C MET A 189 1.12 22.34 -5.33
N GLY A 190 2.36 22.36 -5.82
CA GLY A 190 3.34 23.36 -5.44
C GLY A 190 3.05 24.72 -6.07
N GLU A 191 3.72 25.76 -5.58
CA GLU A 191 3.62 27.13 -6.13
C GLU A 191 3.97 27.18 -7.63
N GLY A 192 4.94 26.36 -8.06
CA GLY A 192 5.32 26.22 -9.47
C GLY A 192 4.17 25.69 -10.34
N ASP A 193 3.43 24.69 -9.86
CA ASP A 193 2.28 24.11 -10.57
C ASP A 193 1.14 25.13 -10.68
N LEU A 194 0.84 25.82 -9.57
CA LEU A 194 -0.19 26.86 -9.54
C LEU A 194 0.12 28.01 -10.50
N ARG A 195 1.38 28.44 -10.59
CA ARG A 195 1.82 29.47 -11.56
C ARG A 195 1.65 29.00 -13.01
N ARG A 196 2.02 27.76 -13.33
CA ARG A 196 1.82 27.19 -14.67
C ARG A 196 0.34 27.13 -15.06
N LEU A 197 -0.52 26.72 -14.13
CA LEU A 197 -1.97 26.72 -14.32
C LEU A 197 -2.53 28.13 -14.50
N LEU A 198 -2.02 29.11 -13.75
CA LEU A 198 -2.42 30.52 -13.85
C LEU A 198 -2.11 31.07 -15.23
N ASP A 199 -0.89 30.85 -15.73
CA ASP A 199 -0.46 31.31 -17.05
C ASP A 199 -1.35 30.70 -18.15
N ARG A 200 -1.71 29.42 -18.03
CA ARG A 200 -2.64 28.76 -18.95
C ARG A 200 -4.04 29.39 -18.87
N SER A 201 -4.58 29.58 -17.67
CA SER A 201 -5.90 30.16 -17.43
C SER A 201 -6.02 31.60 -17.96
N ALA A 202 -4.95 32.39 -17.79
CA ALA A 202 -4.88 33.77 -18.29
C ALA A 202 -4.91 33.80 -19.83
N ARG A 203 -4.19 32.91 -20.50
CA ARG A 203 -4.20 32.80 -21.97
C ARG A 203 -5.56 32.34 -22.52
N SER A 204 -6.27 31.48 -21.80
CA SER A 204 -7.58 30.96 -22.23
C SER A 204 -8.76 31.86 -21.84
N GLY A 205 -8.52 33.00 -21.18
CA GLY A 205 -9.56 33.96 -20.79
C GLY A 205 -10.49 33.48 -19.67
N LYS A 206 -10.10 32.46 -18.90
CA LYS A 206 -10.94 31.87 -17.84
C LYS A 206 -10.79 32.63 -16.52
N VAL A 207 -11.37 33.84 -16.47
CA VAL A 207 -11.21 34.80 -15.37
C VAL A 207 -11.48 34.21 -13.97
N ALA A 208 -12.52 33.37 -13.83
CA ALA A 208 -12.87 32.76 -12.54
C ALA A 208 -11.82 31.74 -12.05
N ALA A 209 -11.23 30.96 -12.97
CA ALA A 209 -10.14 30.05 -12.65
C ALA A 209 -8.85 30.81 -12.33
N THR A 210 -8.55 31.88 -13.08
CA THR A 210 -7.41 32.79 -12.86
C THR A 210 -7.46 33.40 -11.46
N SER A 211 -8.61 33.93 -11.05
CA SER A 211 -8.81 34.50 -9.71
C SER A 211 -8.59 33.47 -8.61
N THR A 212 -9.12 32.26 -8.79
CA THR A 212 -8.96 31.15 -7.82
C THR A 212 -7.49 30.75 -7.65
N LEU A 213 -6.74 30.64 -8.75
CA LEU A 213 -5.32 30.30 -8.75
C LEU A 213 -4.47 31.40 -8.09
N MET A 214 -4.77 32.68 -8.38
CA MET A 214 -4.13 33.82 -7.71
C MET A 214 -4.33 33.77 -6.20
N SER A 215 -5.56 33.55 -5.72
CA SER A 215 -5.85 33.43 -4.29
C SER A 215 -5.08 32.28 -3.64
N ALA A 216 -4.96 31.14 -4.32
CA ALA A 216 -4.22 29.98 -3.83
C ALA A 216 -2.71 30.26 -3.66
N ILE A 217 -2.09 30.89 -4.67
CA ILE A 217 -0.67 31.28 -4.63
C ILE A 217 -0.41 32.24 -3.46
N MET A 218 -1.27 33.24 -3.27
CA MET A 218 -1.15 34.20 -2.17
C MET A 218 -1.29 33.52 -0.79
N SER A 219 -2.19 32.53 -0.68
CA SER A 219 -2.37 31.74 0.54
C SER A 219 -1.14 30.88 0.87
N GLN A 220 -0.55 30.20 -0.12
CA GLN A 220 0.65 29.38 0.07
C GLN A 220 1.88 30.24 0.45
N GLY A 221 2.08 31.39 -0.20
CA GLY A 221 3.17 32.33 0.14
C GLY A 221 3.07 32.93 1.54
N SER A 222 1.85 33.02 2.10
CA SER A 222 1.63 33.48 3.48
C SER A 222 1.99 32.42 4.54
N LYS A 223 1.79 31.13 4.23
CA LYS A 223 2.14 30.01 5.12
C LYS A 223 3.67 29.78 5.19
N GLY A 224 4.39 29.97 4.09
CA GLY A 224 5.86 29.89 4.06
C GLY A 224 6.58 31.02 4.80
N ARG A 225 5.90 32.15 5.05
CA ARG A 225 6.44 33.32 5.78
C ARG A 225 6.15 33.31 7.29
N ARG A 226 5.41 32.32 7.80
CA ARG A 226 4.94 32.25 9.20
C ARG A 226 5.67 31.24 10.09
N ALA A 227 6.85 30.77 9.70
CA ALA A 227 7.86 30.21 10.59
C ALA A 227 9.08 31.14 10.51
N PRO A 228 9.52 31.78 11.61
CA PRO A 228 9.97 31.07 12.81
C PRO A 228 9.46 31.65 14.14
N ALA A 229 9.31 30.77 15.14
CA ALA A 229 9.60 31.01 16.55
C ALA A 229 9.85 29.65 17.21
#